data_AF-A0A2P4XYD3-F1
#
_entry.id   AF-A0A2P4XYD3-F1
#
_cell.length_a   1.000
_cell.length_b   1.000
_cell.length_c   1.000
_cell.angle_alpha   90.00
_cell.angle_beta   90.00
_cell.angle_gamma   90.00
#
_symmetry.space_group_name_H-M   'P 1'
#
loop_
_entity.id
_entity.type
_entity.pdbx_description
1 polymer ?
#
loop_
_entity_poly.entity_id
_entity_poly.type
_entity_poly.pdbx_seq_one_letter_code
_entity_poly.pdbx_strand_id
1 'polypeptide(L)' 'MWEGSSASGDLQCESSNRTIYAQVRDASTGAAINEKVTVDSKVFCNHYLPDGSVAYLSMGTTSTSVQVVRFFRWKSGI' A
#
# COMPACT_ATOMS: atom_id res chain seq x y z
N MET A 1 13.12 -12.41 -1.37
CA MET A 1 11.99 -13.12 -0.73
C MET A 1 11.06 -12.04 -0.17
N TRP A 2 9.78 -12.05 -0.52
CA TRP A 2 8.80 -11.16 0.09
C TRP A 2 8.32 -11.81 1.38
N GLU A 3 8.82 -11.33 2.52
CA GLU A 3 8.23 -11.72 3.80
C GLU A 3 7.05 -10.80 4.04
N GLY A 4 5.86 -11.24 3.63
CA GLY A 4 4.63 -10.69 4.19
C GLY A 4 4.67 -10.92 5.69
N SER A 5 4.67 -9.85 6.48
CA SER A 5 4.68 -9.93 7.93
C SER A 5 3.44 -10.69 8.40
N SER A 6 3.66 -11.92 8.86
CA SER A 6 2.71 -12.85 9.50
C SER A 6 1.39 -13.12 8.75
N ALA A 7 0.67 -14.15 9.21
CA ALA A 7 -0.71 -14.39 8.76
C ALA A 7 -1.69 -13.23 9.10
N SER A 8 -1.23 -12.20 9.82
CA SER A 8 -2.05 -11.07 10.30
C SER A 8 -1.72 -9.72 9.65
N GLY A 9 -0.58 -9.56 8.96
CA GLY A 9 -0.20 -8.30 8.29
C GLY A 9 0.20 -7.15 9.23
N ASP A 10 0.98 -6.19 8.71
CA ASP A 10 1.24 -4.89 9.38
C ASP A 10 -0.06 -4.08 9.57
N LEU A 11 -1.06 -4.36 8.75
CA LEU A 11 -2.40 -3.81 8.84
C LEU A 11 -3.32 -4.92 9.37
N GLN A 12 -3.37 -5.08 10.70
CA GLN A 12 -4.15 -6.16 11.33
C GLN A 12 -5.55 -6.28 10.74
N CYS A 13 -5.77 -7.42 10.06
CA CYS A 13 -7.02 -7.88 9.51
C CYS A 13 -7.99 -8.29 10.63
N GLU A 14 -8.64 -7.33 11.26
CA GLU A 14 -9.82 -7.51 12.11
C GLU A 14 -10.87 -6.44 11.74
N SER A 15 -11.38 -6.51 10.50
CA SER A 15 -12.76 -6.17 10.12
C SER A 15 -12.89 -6.08 8.61
N SER A 16 -13.73 -6.95 8.04
CA SER A 16 -14.08 -7.03 6.62
C SER A 16 -14.77 -5.78 6.04
N ASN A 17 -14.92 -4.70 6.82
CA ASN A 17 -15.77 -3.55 6.51
C ASN A 17 -15.00 -2.22 6.45
N ARG A 18 -13.67 -2.23 6.48
CA ARG A 18 -12.86 -1.01 6.38
C ARG A 18 -12.43 -0.76 4.94
N THR A 19 -12.69 0.44 4.45
CA THR A 19 -12.09 0.94 3.21
C THR A 19 -10.71 1.47 3.52
N ILE A 20 -9.68 0.87 2.91
CA ILE A 20 -8.30 1.30 3.06
C ILE A 20 -8.00 2.33 1.97
N TYR A 21 -7.26 3.37 2.32
CA TYR A 21 -6.82 4.39 1.38
C TYR A 21 -5.30 4.55 1.45
N ALA A 22 -4.66 4.68 0.30
CA ALA A 22 -3.26 5.08 0.17
C ALA A 22 -3.17 6.48 -0.43
N GLN A 23 -2.25 7.28 0.09
CA GLN A 23 -2.00 8.65 -0.35
C GLN A 23 -0.52 8.98 -0.20
N VAL A 24 0.06 9.62 -1.20
CA VAL A 24 1.40 10.18 -1.14
C VAL A 24 1.31 11.57 -0.51
N ARG A 25 2.15 11.80 0.50
CA ARG A 25 2.22 13.07 1.23
C ARG A 25 3.64 13.62 1.20
N ASP A 26 3.73 14.94 1.23
CA ASP A 26 5.01 15.63 1.38
C ASP A 26 5.60 15.31 2.76
N ALA A 27 6.86 14.89 2.78
CA ALA A 27 7.50 14.41 4.01
C ALA A 27 7.77 15.52 5.02
N SER A 28 7.91 16.77 4.57
CA SER A 28 8.26 17.91 5.42
C SER A 28 7.04 18.61 6.02
N THR A 29 5.96 18.70 5.24
CA THR A 29 4.74 19.43 5.59
C THR A 29 3.57 18.52 5.95
N GLY A 30 3.64 17.24 5.56
CA GLY A 30 2.52 16.30 5.67
C GLY A 30 1.36 16.58 4.69
N ALA A 31 1.52 17.55 3.77
CA ALA A 31 0.51 17.93 2.80
C ALA A 31 0.26 16.81 1.78
N ALA A 32 -0.98 16.71 1.29
CA ALA A 32 -1.33 15.74 0.24
C ALA A 32 -0.69 16.14 -1.10
N ILE A 33 0.02 15.21 -1.74
CA ILE A 33 0.56 15.39 -3.10
C ILE A 33 -0.45 14.90 -4.14
N ASN A 34 -1.26 13.89 -3.80
CA ASN A 34 -2.30 13.35 -4.67
C ASN A 34 -3.59 13.05 -3.88
N GLU A 35 -4.66 12.77 -4.63
CA GLU A 35 -5.90 12.25 -4.07
C GLU A 35 -5.70 10.87 -3.41
N LYS A 36 -6.55 10.58 -2.43
CA LYS A 36 -6.58 9.24 -1.83
C LYS A 36 -7.00 8.22 -2.87
N VAL A 37 -6.26 7.13 -2.95
CA VAL A 37 -6.60 5.97 -3.78
C VAL A 37 -7.13 4.88 -2.87
N THR A 38 -8.32 4.38 -3.16
CA THR A 38 -8.86 3.21 -2.46
C THR A 38 -7.98 2.00 -2.73
N VAL A 39 -7.51 1.35 -1.67
CA VAL A 39 -6.85 0.06 -1.72
C VAL A 39 -7.88 -0.99 -1.27
N ASP A 40 -7.83 -2.17 -1.88
CA ASP A 40 -8.73 -3.29 -1.57
C ASP A 40 -8.81 -3.54 -0.06
N SER A 41 -9.97 -3.97 0.46
CA SER A 41 -10.18 -4.17 1.90
C SER A 41 -9.35 -5.32 2.49
N LYS A 42 -8.66 -6.10 1.66
CA LYS A 42 -7.81 -7.23 2.04
C LYS A 42 -6.31 -6.94 1.86
N VAL A 43 -5.85 -5.74 2.23
CA VAL A 43 -4.41 -5.46 2.26
C VAL A 43 -3.73 -6.32 3.32
N PHE A 44 -2.71 -7.06 2.93
CA PHE A 44 -1.89 -7.86 3.83
C PHE A 44 -0.69 -7.08 4.37
N CYS A 45 -0.04 -6.28 3.53
CA CYS A 45 1.14 -5.51 3.92
C CYS A 45 1.43 -4.36 2.96
N ASN A 46 2.37 -3.50 3.37
CA ASN A 46 3.05 -2.55 2.51
C ASN A 46 4.56 -2.81 2.54
N HIS A 47 5.25 -2.49 1.44
CA HIS A 47 6.70 -2.61 1.36
C HIS A 47 7.31 -1.37 0.72
N TYR A 48 8.29 -0.77 1.39
CA TYR A 48 9.09 0.33 0.87
C TYR A 48 10.24 -0.25 0.04
N LEU A 49 10.33 0.17 -1.21
CA LEU A 49 11.31 -0.31 -2.17
C LEU A 49 12.55 0.61 -2.17
N PRO A 50 13.73 0.11 -2.61
CA PRO A 50 14.96 0.91 -2.63
C PRO A 50 14.88 2.18 -3.50
N ASP A 51 13.99 2.21 -4.49
CA ASP A 51 13.73 3.39 -5.32
C ASP A 51 12.86 4.46 -4.62
N GLY A 52 12.47 4.20 -3.37
CA GLY A 52 11.61 5.04 -2.55
C GLY A 52 10.13 4.90 -2.86
N SER A 53 9.73 4.06 -3.81
CA SER A 53 8.32 3.73 -4.03
C SER A 53 7.78 2.82 -2.92
N VAL A 54 6.46 2.79 -2.77
CA VAL A 54 5.78 1.89 -1.83
C VAL A 54 4.80 1.01 -2.59
N ALA A 55 4.77 -0.28 -2.28
CA ALA A 55 3.82 -1.24 -2.82
C ALA A 55 2.89 -1.74 -1.72
N TYR A 56 1.59 -1.78 -2.00
CA TYR A 56 0.57 -2.40 -1.16
C TYR A 56 0.12 -3.70 -1.80
N LEU A 57 0.08 -4.76 -1.00
CA LEU A 57 -0.40 -6.08 -1.42
C LEU A 57 -1.78 -6.34 -0.87
N SER A 58 -2.68 -6.80 -1.73
CA SER A 58 -3.95 -7.38 -1.31
C SER A 58 -4.24 -8.70 -2.02
N MET A 59 -5.21 -9.44 -1.48
CA MET A 59 -5.80 -10.59 -2.19
C MET A 59 -6.32 -10.10 -3.56
N GLY A 60 -6.04 -10.86 -4.62
CA GLY A 60 -6.59 -10.60 -5.93
C GLY A 60 -8.03 -11.12 -6.06
N THR A 61 -8.54 -11.15 -7.29
CA THR A 61 -9.93 -11.57 -7.58
C THR A 61 -10.16 -13.07 -7.39
N THR A 62 -9.08 -13.86 -7.36
CA THR A 62 -9.11 -15.31 -7.05
C THR A 62 -8.32 -15.61 -5.79
N SER A 63 -8.60 -16.75 -5.15
CA SER A 63 -7.90 -17.23 -3.95
C SER A 63 -6.41 -17.52 -4.16
N THR A 64 -5.93 -17.53 -5.40
CA THR A 64 -4.55 -17.80 -5.78
C THR A 64 -3.87 -16.62 -6.48
N SER A 65 -4.54 -15.46 -6.53
CA SER A 65 -4.01 -14.24 -7.14
C SER A 65 -3.75 -13.18 -6.09
N VAL A 66 -2.81 -12.30 -6.41
CA VAL A 66 -2.47 -11.12 -5.63
C VAL A 66 -2.63 -9.87 -6.48
N GLN A 67 -3.10 -8.79 -5.88
CA GLN A 67 -3.08 -7.46 -6.47
C GLN A 67 -1.99 -6.63 -5.79
N VAL A 68 -1.25 -5.87 -6.61
CA VAL A 68 -0.22 -4.96 -6.13
C VAL A 68 -0.53 -3.55 -6.62
N VAL A 69 -0.72 -2.63 -5.69
CA VAL A 69 -0.83 -1.18 -5.98
C VAL A 69 0.49 -0.52 -5.60
N ARG A 70 1.15 0.12 -6.56
CA ARG A 70 2.46 0.76 -6.34
C ARG A 70 2.35 2.27 -6.51
N PHE A 71 2.84 3.00 -5.52
CA PHE A 71 2.99 4.45 -5.57
C PHE A 71 4.44 4.81 -5.73
N PHE A 72 4.75 5.55 -6.79
CA PHE A 72 6.10 6.01 -7.04
C PHE A 72 6.37 7.25 -6.20
N ARG A 73 7.57 7.29 -5.60
CA ARG A 73 8.07 8.53 -5.05
C ARG A 73 8.15 9.54 -6.18
N TRP A 74 7.48 10.67 -5.99
CA TRP A 74 7.69 11.81 -6.87
C TRP A 74 9.15 12.23 -6.77
N LYS A 75 9.88 12.14 -7.88
CA LYS A 75 11.15 12.83 -8.04
C LYS A 75 10.87 14.06 -8.88
N SER A 76 10.86 15.21 -8.24
CA SER A 76 11.01 16.49 -8.93
C SER A 76 12.25 16.37 -9.82
N GLY A 77 12.08 16.59 -11.12
CA GLY A 77 13.12 16.35 -12.13
C GLY A 77 14.44 17.04 -11.79
N ILE A 78 15.48 16.21 -11.66
CA ILE A 78 16.88 16.45 -12.04
C ILE A 78 17.33 15.16 -12.70
#